data_AF-A0A1I7GQK1-F1
#
_entry.id   AF-A0A1I7GQK1-F1
#
_cell.length_a   1.000
_cell.length_b   1.000
_cell.length_c   1.000
_cell.angle_alpha   90.00
_cell.angle_beta   90.00
_cell.angle_gamma   90.00
#
_symmetry.space_group_name_H-M   'P 1'
#
loop_
_entity.id
_entity.type
_entity.pdbx_description
1 polymer ?
#
loop_
_entity_poly.entity_id
_entity_poly.type
_entity_poly.pdbx_seq_one_letter_code
_entity_poly.pdbx_strand_id
1 'polypeptide(L)'
;MTGGYDERCAADLAAVAEGRDLSREDRAWLARVVAGAVRPNRDKPLWDLAHALAALAGLTEARDGRDLVTLALDPGLARADRLEARFAGAAIAVDARGLTGASGWRTTWAGLARLLALAEFVLTAEDLSHFPTLTGWLGDLAAAPDAEGAAAFSRRLARHLAAYRQAHLPLAPLERRFRAILSFLDGRRAFTDDDILAFWRAEMSEGERPGFRTVAEHFVTFEAASALLGGLAELSAPASLDAVEGWEERLDASLADLAAAEPAEALAALLDGLPEGPKILTGAERDDLAEFLRLEPFHRTRPLTTLRAASFGRVQSGLANRLRRGSGGPSIAERTACAEAETYPALAARAEALTAHLDRMLRIAAALRVPADADGLAPEMRDALAAALADSRRVRRAGFDDPARLAAGFAAADAALLRLAEEAGRLARAIDSLARHRPLDAAFAADRDVFARTFAEAYAAEAGA
;
A
#
# COMPACT_ATOMS: atom_id res chain seq x y z
N MET A 1 -0.96 13.84 -5.70
CA MET A 1 -1.35 13.44 -4.34
C MET A 1 -2.49 12.46 -4.46
N THR A 2 -2.13 11.21 -4.73
CA THR A 2 -3.01 10.07 -5.00
C THR A 2 -2.61 9.00 -4.01
N GLY A 3 -3.55 8.47 -3.24
CA GLY A 3 -3.29 7.52 -2.16
C GLY A 3 -3.06 8.22 -0.82
N GLY A 4 -3.85 7.84 0.19
CA GLY A 4 -3.71 8.31 1.58
C GLY A 4 -2.48 7.75 2.31
N TYR A 5 -1.45 7.34 1.57
CA TYR A 5 -0.20 6.79 2.08
C TYR A 5 0.94 7.57 1.47
N ASP A 6 1.81 8.14 2.31
CA ASP A 6 3.05 8.68 1.82
C ASP A 6 3.98 7.52 1.43
N GLU A 7 4.18 7.33 0.13
CA GLU A 7 5.11 6.36 -0.45
C GLU A 7 6.50 6.45 0.18
N ARG A 8 6.89 7.65 0.63
CA ARG A 8 8.14 7.86 1.34
C ARG A 8 8.18 7.13 2.68
N CYS A 9 7.13 7.22 3.49
CA CYS A 9 7.09 6.53 4.77
C CYS A 9 7.10 5.01 4.58
N ALA A 10 6.42 4.51 3.54
CA ALA A 10 6.45 3.10 3.20
C ALA A 10 7.86 2.65 2.78
N ALA A 11 8.55 3.43 1.94
CA ALA A 11 9.92 3.15 1.52
C ALA A 11 10.91 3.18 2.69
N ASP A 12 10.83 4.19 3.56
CA ASP A 12 11.68 4.30 4.75
C ASP A 12 11.49 3.07 5.68
N LEU A 13 10.25 2.63 5.89
CA LEU A 13 9.95 1.43 6.68
C LEU A 13 10.44 0.15 6.02
N ALA A 14 10.27 0.01 4.70
CA ALA A 14 10.71 -1.15 3.94
C ALA A 14 12.23 -1.30 3.96
N ALA A 15 12.97 -0.19 3.77
CA ALA A 15 14.42 -0.17 3.80
C ALA A 15 14.99 -0.73 5.12
N VAL A 16 14.42 -0.31 6.27
CA VAL A 16 14.83 -0.82 7.59
C VAL A 16 14.42 -2.29 7.77
N ALA A 17 13.22 -2.65 7.32
CA ALA A 17 12.70 -4.01 7.44
C ALA A 17 13.56 -5.01 6.66
N GLU A 18 13.99 -4.65 5.46
CA GLU A 18 14.88 -5.45 4.61
C GLU A 18 16.32 -5.45 5.13
N GLY A 19 16.86 -4.27 5.46
CA GLY A 19 18.23 -4.11 5.95
C GLY A 19 18.53 -4.91 7.23
N ARG A 20 17.50 -5.09 8.08
CA ARG A 20 17.60 -5.83 9.35
C ARG A 20 16.96 -7.22 9.34
N ASP A 21 16.42 -7.69 8.20
CA ASP A 21 15.68 -8.95 8.12
C ASP A 21 14.60 -9.06 9.23
N LEU A 22 13.82 -7.99 9.41
CA LEU A 22 12.85 -7.91 10.50
C LEU A 22 11.75 -8.96 10.32
N SER A 23 11.42 -9.64 11.41
CA SER A 23 10.24 -10.51 11.46
C SER A 23 8.97 -9.70 11.23
N ARG A 24 7.89 -10.37 10.82
CA ARG A 24 6.60 -9.69 10.60
C ARG A 24 6.07 -8.98 11.85
N GLU A 25 6.26 -9.57 13.03
CA GLU A 25 5.88 -8.95 14.30
C GLU A 25 6.68 -7.66 14.54
N ASP A 26 7.99 -7.68 14.25
CA ASP A 26 8.88 -6.53 14.44
C ASP A 26 8.59 -5.42 13.44
N ARG A 27 8.28 -5.76 12.18
CA ARG A 27 7.80 -4.81 11.15
C ARG A 27 6.51 -4.12 11.62
N ALA A 28 5.53 -4.89 12.09
CA ALA A 28 4.27 -4.36 12.58
C ALA A 28 4.45 -3.52 13.86
N TRP A 29 5.38 -3.90 14.74
CA TRP A 29 5.76 -3.09 15.89
C TRP A 29 6.37 -1.76 15.45
N LEU A 30 7.37 -1.77 14.54
CA LEU A 30 8.04 -0.56 14.05
C LEU A 30 7.05 0.39 13.40
N ALA A 31 6.17 -0.12 12.52
CA ALA A 31 5.13 0.66 11.87
C ALA A 31 4.18 1.32 12.89
N ARG A 32 3.77 0.60 13.95
CA ARG A 32 2.95 1.19 15.04
C ARG A 32 3.69 2.29 15.80
N VAL A 33 4.98 2.11 16.05
CA VAL A 33 5.81 3.14 16.71
C VAL A 33 5.91 4.38 15.82
N VAL A 34 6.27 4.22 14.55
CA VAL A 34 6.41 5.32 13.59
C VAL A 34 5.09 6.05 13.40
N ALA A 35 3.96 5.34 13.32
CA ALA A 35 2.63 5.93 13.21
C ALA A 35 2.08 6.54 14.52
N GLY A 36 2.71 6.30 15.67
CA GLY A 36 2.20 6.78 16.96
C GLY A 36 0.98 6.02 17.49
N ALA A 37 0.80 4.78 17.04
CA ALA A 37 -0.28 3.88 17.42
C ALA A 37 0.02 3.07 18.71
N VAL A 38 1.07 3.42 19.45
CA VAL A 38 1.38 2.80 20.75
C VAL A 38 0.52 3.41 21.86
N ARG A 39 0.01 2.57 22.76
CA ARG A 39 -0.86 2.93 23.89
C ARG A 39 -0.34 2.28 25.19
N PRO A 40 -0.58 2.89 26.38
CA PRO A 40 -1.25 4.18 26.59
C PRO A 40 -0.36 5.39 26.25
N ASN A 41 0.96 5.22 26.22
CA ASN A 41 1.91 6.28 25.91
C ASN A 41 2.57 6.04 24.55
N ARG A 42 2.28 6.90 23.57
CA ARG A 42 2.81 6.79 22.21
C ARG A 42 4.33 6.96 22.11
N ASP A 43 4.93 7.69 23.06
CA ASP A 43 6.34 8.08 23.02
C ASP A 43 7.21 7.16 23.90
N LYS A 44 6.60 6.15 24.56
CA LYS A 44 7.33 5.14 25.34
C LYS A 44 8.46 4.45 24.56
N PRO A 45 8.29 4.01 23.30
CA PRO A 45 9.38 3.38 22.55
C PRO A 45 10.59 4.30 22.32
N LEU A 46 10.38 5.62 22.17
CA LEU A 46 11.46 6.59 22.02
C LEU A 46 12.19 6.84 23.33
N TRP A 47 11.46 6.74 24.44
CA TRP A 47 12.05 6.74 25.78
C TRP A 47 12.88 5.48 26.02
N ASP A 48 12.35 4.30 25.68
CA ASP A 48 13.07 3.02 25.78
C ASP A 48 14.32 3.02 24.88
N LEU A 49 14.23 3.56 23.66
CA LEU A 49 15.36 3.72 22.74
C LEU A 49 16.46 4.61 23.33
N ALA A 50 16.09 5.76 23.90
CA ALA A 50 17.06 6.67 24.49
C ALA A 50 17.84 6.03 25.66
N HIS A 51 17.15 5.24 26.49
CA HIS A 51 17.79 4.52 27.59
C HIS A 51 18.64 3.35 27.08
N ALA A 52 18.22 2.67 26.03
CA ALA A 52 19.02 1.63 25.38
C ALA A 52 20.34 2.21 24.84
N LEU A 53 20.28 3.33 24.12
CA LEU A 53 21.48 3.97 23.56
C LEU A 53 22.39 4.57 24.64
N ALA A 54 21.85 5.09 25.73
CA ALA A 54 22.66 5.53 26.89
C ALA A 54 23.35 4.34 27.57
N ALA A 55 22.64 3.23 27.78
CA ALA A 55 23.22 2.02 28.35
C ALA A 55 24.30 1.43 27.42
N LEU A 56 24.08 1.41 26.11
CA LEU A 56 25.09 1.03 25.12
C LEU A 56 26.30 1.96 25.14
N ALA A 57 26.09 3.29 25.24
CA ALA A 57 27.17 4.26 25.34
C ALA A 57 28.10 3.97 26.52
N GLY A 58 27.52 3.69 27.70
CA GLY A 58 28.28 3.31 28.89
C GLY A 58 28.96 1.95 28.75
N LEU A 59 28.27 0.96 28.17
CA LEU A 59 28.77 -0.40 28.00
C LEU A 59 29.95 -0.48 27.01
N THR A 60 29.93 0.31 25.94
CA THR A 60 30.94 0.30 24.89
C THR A 60 31.95 1.44 25.00
N GLU A 61 31.88 2.24 26.05
CA GLU A 61 32.71 3.45 26.23
C GLU A 61 32.67 4.37 25.00
N ALA A 62 31.47 4.62 24.47
CA ALA A 62 31.28 5.43 23.28
C ALA A 62 31.83 6.85 23.49
N ARG A 63 32.70 7.31 22.59
CA ARG A 63 33.40 8.60 22.72
C ARG A 63 32.64 9.75 22.09
N ASP A 64 31.87 9.43 21.05
CA ASP A 64 31.08 10.40 20.30
C ASP A 64 29.82 9.75 19.71
N GLY A 65 29.03 10.56 18.99
CA GLY A 65 27.82 10.10 18.35
C GLY A 65 28.06 9.07 17.24
N ARG A 66 29.25 9.03 16.62
CA ARG A 66 29.56 8.06 15.55
C ARG A 66 29.74 6.65 16.09
N ASP A 67 30.31 6.51 17.29
CA ASP A 67 30.40 5.21 17.97
C ASP A 67 28.99 4.64 18.19
N LEU A 68 28.02 5.47 18.60
CA LEU A 68 26.61 5.06 18.76
C LEU A 68 25.88 4.82 17.43
N VAL A 69 26.13 5.64 16.41
CA VAL A 69 25.59 5.40 15.05
C VAL A 69 26.08 4.05 14.52
N THR A 70 27.34 3.71 14.74
CA THR A 70 27.91 2.43 14.31
C THR A 70 27.15 1.26 14.94
N LEU A 71 26.83 1.34 16.23
CA LEU A 71 26.01 0.33 16.90
C LEU A 71 24.55 0.32 16.41
N ALA A 72 23.96 1.49 16.22
CA ALA A 72 22.58 1.63 15.75
C ALA A 72 22.36 1.06 14.35
N LEU A 73 23.37 1.16 13.48
CA LEU A 73 23.31 0.71 12.09
C LEU A 73 24.03 -0.61 11.84
N ASP A 74 24.49 -1.31 12.89
CA ASP A 74 25.18 -2.60 12.73
C ASP A 74 24.15 -3.70 12.40
N PRO A 75 24.17 -4.27 11.18
CA PRO A 75 23.26 -5.37 10.82
C PRO A 75 23.53 -6.62 11.65
N GLY A 76 24.74 -6.77 12.19
CA GLY A 76 25.10 -7.83 13.12
C GLY A 76 24.34 -7.78 14.44
N LEU A 77 23.68 -6.66 14.77
CA LEU A 77 22.89 -6.48 16.00
C LEU A 77 21.37 -6.53 15.75
N ALA A 78 20.95 -7.01 14.57
CA ALA A 78 19.55 -7.10 14.20
C ALA A 78 18.77 -8.21 14.93
N ARG A 79 19.45 -9.21 15.51
CA ARG A 79 18.83 -10.37 16.17
C ARG A 79 19.27 -10.53 17.62
N ALA A 80 18.36 -11.08 18.43
CA ALA A 80 18.55 -11.24 19.87
C ALA A 80 19.75 -12.13 20.23
N ASP A 81 19.93 -13.25 19.54
CA ASP A 81 21.04 -14.19 19.70
C ASP A 81 22.39 -13.53 19.40
N ARG A 82 22.43 -12.63 18.41
CA ARG A 82 23.63 -11.90 18.04
C ARG A 82 23.99 -10.83 19.06
N LEU A 83 23.00 -10.11 19.58
CA LEU A 83 23.17 -9.16 20.67
C LEU A 83 23.69 -9.85 21.94
N GLU A 84 23.08 -10.97 22.32
CA GLU A 84 23.51 -11.77 23.46
C GLU A 84 24.97 -12.24 23.29
N ALA A 85 25.32 -12.79 22.13
CA ALA A 85 26.69 -13.21 21.85
C ALA A 85 27.69 -12.04 21.86
N ARG A 86 27.30 -10.87 21.33
CA ARG A 86 28.15 -9.67 21.25
C ARG A 86 28.52 -9.11 22.62
N PHE A 87 27.57 -9.17 23.56
CA PHE A 87 27.71 -8.64 24.91
C PHE A 87 27.87 -9.72 25.98
N ALA A 88 28.13 -10.97 25.57
CA ALA A 88 28.44 -12.06 26.47
C ALA A 88 29.67 -11.71 27.31
N GLY A 89 29.55 -11.82 28.64
CA GLY A 89 30.64 -11.51 29.58
C GLY A 89 30.75 -10.04 29.98
N ALA A 90 29.89 -9.15 29.47
CA ALA A 90 29.75 -7.82 30.02
C ALA A 90 29.16 -7.89 31.44
N ALA A 91 29.92 -7.48 32.44
CA ALA A 91 29.48 -7.52 33.85
C ALA A 91 28.67 -6.28 34.27
N ILE A 92 28.71 -5.20 33.48
CA ILE A 92 28.05 -3.93 33.75
C ILE A 92 26.94 -3.75 32.71
N ALA A 93 25.79 -3.24 33.13
CA ALA A 93 24.66 -2.89 32.25
C ALA A 93 24.04 -4.09 31.48
N VAL A 94 24.29 -5.34 31.88
CA VAL A 94 23.69 -6.54 31.26
C VAL A 94 23.24 -7.53 32.33
N ASP A 95 22.10 -8.18 32.13
CA ASP A 95 21.63 -9.33 32.90
C ASP A 95 21.36 -10.54 31.99
N ALA A 96 20.89 -11.67 32.55
CA ALA A 96 20.62 -12.89 31.79
C ALA A 96 19.50 -12.75 30.73
N ARG A 97 18.73 -11.65 30.76
CA ARG A 97 17.59 -11.42 29.86
C ARG A 97 17.87 -10.30 28.85
N GLY A 98 18.77 -9.38 29.15
CA GLY A 98 19.18 -8.33 28.22
C GLY A 98 19.93 -7.16 28.83
N LEU A 99 19.73 -6.00 28.22
CA LEU A 99 20.42 -4.76 28.59
C LEU A 99 19.69 -4.08 29.76
N THR A 100 20.46 -3.61 30.73
CA THR A 100 20.01 -2.82 31.87
C THR A 100 20.64 -1.44 31.83
N GLY A 101 19.96 -0.42 32.37
CA GLY A 101 20.42 0.96 32.33
C GLY A 101 20.10 1.72 33.59
N ALA A 102 20.35 3.03 33.55
CA ALA A 102 20.07 3.92 34.67
C ALA A 102 18.60 3.88 35.09
N SER A 103 18.33 4.26 36.34
CA SER A 103 16.97 4.38 36.91
C SER A 103 16.16 3.07 36.87
N GLY A 104 16.81 1.92 36.87
CA GLY A 104 16.16 0.61 36.84
C GLY A 104 15.54 0.25 35.49
N TRP A 105 15.90 0.97 34.42
CA TRP A 105 15.48 0.63 33.06
C TRP A 105 16.08 -0.71 32.63
N ARG A 106 15.30 -1.50 31.88
CA ARG A 106 15.73 -2.80 31.34
C ARG A 106 14.95 -3.14 30.07
N THR A 107 15.61 -3.88 29.18
CA THR A 107 14.99 -4.48 27.99
C THR A 107 15.54 -5.88 27.75
N THR A 108 14.78 -6.73 27.06
CA THR A 108 15.29 -8.01 26.57
C THR A 108 16.20 -7.81 25.36
N TRP A 109 16.99 -8.81 24.98
CA TRP A 109 17.78 -8.77 23.73
C TRP A 109 16.92 -8.57 22.48
N ALA A 110 15.76 -9.24 22.41
CA ALA A 110 14.78 -9.02 21.34
C ALA A 110 14.22 -7.59 21.37
N GLY A 111 13.95 -7.05 22.57
CA GLY A 111 13.53 -5.66 22.73
C GLY A 111 14.62 -4.68 22.28
N LEU A 112 15.88 -4.94 22.58
CA LEU A 112 17.01 -4.13 22.12
C LEU A 112 17.13 -4.16 20.59
N ALA A 113 17.00 -5.33 19.95
CA ALA A 113 16.98 -5.44 18.48
C ALA A 113 15.89 -4.57 17.84
N ARG A 114 14.67 -4.57 18.40
CA ARG A 114 13.56 -3.69 17.97
C ARG A 114 13.90 -2.21 18.15
N LEU A 115 14.48 -1.84 19.28
CA LEU A 115 14.87 -0.46 19.53
C LEU A 115 15.96 0.00 18.57
N LEU A 116 16.94 -0.84 18.25
CA LEU A 116 17.95 -0.51 17.24
C LEU A 116 17.35 -0.39 15.83
N ALA A 117 16.31 -1.15 15.49
CA ALA A 117 15.57 -0.93 14.24
C ALA A 117 14.86 0.43 14.21
N LEU A 118 14.28 0.85 15.34
CA LEU A 118 13.74 2.20 15.48
C LEU A 118 14.84 3.28 15.39
N ALA A 119 16.03 3.02 15.93
CA ALA A 119 17.18 3.91 15.82
C ALA A 119 17.60 4.10 14.37
N GLU A 120 17.70 2.99 13.62
CA GLU A 120 18.00 2.99 12.20
C GLU A 120 16.95 3.78 11.43
N PHE A 121 15.66 3.52 11.62
CA PHE A 121 14.59 4.29 10.98
C PHE A 121 14.74 5.79 11.21
N VAL A 122 14.93 6.21 12.47
CA VAL A 122 15.05 7.64 12.76
C VAL A 122 16.30 8.24 12.11
N LEU A 123 17.41 7.50 12.02
CA LEU A 123 18.65 7.95 11.38
C LEU A 123 18.54 8.03 9.86
N THR A 124 17.83 7.09 9.22
CA THR A 124 17.85 6.89 7.76
C THR A 124 16.64 7.46 7.03
N ALA A 125 15.55 7.72 7.73
CA ALA A 125 14.35 8.31 7.16
C ALA A 125 14.63 9.61 6.40
N GLU A 126 13.77 9.90 5.41
CA GLU A 126 13.90 11.08 4.55
C GLU A 126 15.27 11.20 3.85
N ASP A 127 15.81 10.09 3.31
CA ASP A 127 17.12 10.03 2.63
C ASP A 127 18.25 10.65 3.47
N LEU A 128 18.29 10.32 4.77
CA LEU A 128 19.32 10.79 5.70
C LEU A 128 19.33 12.33 5.89
N SER A 129 18.26 13.05 5.54
CA SER A 129 18.22 14.52 5.61
C SER A 129 18.51 15.06 7.02
N HIS A 130 18.13 14.31 8.05
CA HIS A 130 18.32 14.66 9.46
C HIS A 130 19.51 13.96 10.13
N PHE A 131 20.25 13.12 9.39
CA PHE A 131 21.35 12.31 9.92
C PHE A 131 22.44 13.12 10.67
N PRO A 132 22.92 14.28 10.17
CA PRO A 132 23.92 15.07 10.91
C PRO A 132 23.38 15.60 12.25
N THR A 133 22.10 16.00 12.27
CA THR A 133 21.45 16.54 13.48
C THR A 133 21.31 15.44 14.53
N LEU A 134 20.84 14.26 14.12
CA LEU A 134 20.68 13.11 15.01
C LEU A 134 22.01 12.58 15.53
N THR A 135 23.04 12.54 14.68
CA THR A 135 24.41 12.19 15.10
C THR A 135 24.94 13.17 16.14
N GLY A 136 24.65 14.47 15.98
CA GLY A 136 24.97 15.48 16.99
C GLY A 136 24.28 15.21 18.33
N TRP A 137 22.99 14.85 18.31
CA TRP A 137 22.27 14.49 19.54
C TRP A 137 22.80 13.22 20.20
N LEU A 138 23.25 12.24 19.41
CA LEU A 138 23.94 11.05 19.92
C LEU A 138 25.30 11.42 20.52
N GLY A 139 25.99 12.44 19.99
CA GLY A 139 27.20 12.98 20.60
C GLY A 139 26.96 13.57 21.99
N ASP A 140 25.88 14.34 22.15
CA ASP A 140 25.46 14.84 23.47
C ASP A 140 25.14 13.68 24.44
N LEU A 141 24.49 12.62 23.95
CA LEU A 141 24.19 11.42 24.74
C LEU A 141 25.44 10.64 25.13
N ALA A 142 26.41 10.47 24.22
CA ALA A 142 27.67 9.80 24.51
C ALA A 142 28.50 10.56 25.55
N ALA A 143 28.44 11.90 25.54
CA ALA A 143 29.09 12.74 26.54
C ALA A 143 28.44 12.66 27.94
N ALA A 144 27.13 12.37 28.01
CA ALA A 144 26.38 12.22 29.25
C ALA A 144 25.42 11.01 29.18
N PRO A 145 25.94 9.77 29.28
CA PRO A 145 25.16 8.54 29.10
C PRO A 145 24.39 8.15 30.36
N ASP A 146 23.71 9.12 30.97
CA ASP A 146 22.93 8.96 32.21
C ASP A 146 21.42 9.12 31.96
N ALA A 147 20.63 9.04 33.03
CA ALA A 147 19.18 9.17 32.96
C ALA A 147 18.72 10.55 32.45
N GLU A 148 19.47 11.62 32.73
CA GLU A 148 19.14 12.97 32.30
C GLU A 148 19.43 13.16 30.80
N GLY A 149 20.59 12.69 30.35
CA GLY A 149 20.96 12.62 28.94
C GLY A 149 19.96 11.80 28.12
N ALA A 150 19.59 10.60 28.60
CA ALA A 150 18.56 9.78 27.98
C ALA A 150 17.20 10.49 27.90
N ALA A 151 16.77 11.15 28.99
CA ALA A 151 15.51 11.91 28.99
C ALA A 151 15.54 13.10 28.03
N ALA A 152 16.66 13.83 27.93
CA ALA A 152 16.84 14.92 26.99
C ALA A 152 16.80 14.44 25.54
N PHE A 153 17.50 13.36 25.23
CA PHE A 153 17.51 12.72 23.92
C PHE A 153 16.11 12.23 23.52
N SER A 154 15.41 11.53 24.42
CA SER A 154 14.02 11.08 24.20
C SER A 154 13.08 12.22 23.82
N ARG A 155 13.16 13.39 24.50
CA ARG A 155 12.34 14.57 24.15
C ARG A 155 12.65 15.10 22.75
N ARG A 156 13.91 15.06 22.31
CA ARG A 156 14.31 15.49 20.97
C ARG A 156 13.79 14.50 19.91
N LEU A 157 13.94 13.20 20.15
CA LEU A 157 13.37 12.15 19.30
C LEU A 157 11.85 12.27 19.15
N ALA A 158 11.14 12.50 20.25
CA ALA A 158 9.67 12.63 20.23
C ALA A 158 9.20 13.81 19.37
N ARG A 159 9.87 14.97 19.46
CA ARG A 159 9.58 16.12 18.60
C ARG A 159 9.90 15.84 17.13
N HIS A 160 11.03 15.20 16.87
CA HIS A 160 11.44 14.86 15.51
C HIS A 160 10.46 13.89 14.85
N LEU A 161 10.11 12.80 15.52
CA LEU A 161 9.14 11.83 14.99
C LEU A 161 7.72 12.43 14.89
N ALA A 162 7.35 13.38 15.76
CA ALA A 162 6.09 14.11 15.61
C ALA A 162 6.06 14.98 14.33
N ALA A 163 7.17 15.66 14.00
CA ALA A 163 7.29 16.42 12.76
C ALA A 163 7.24 15.50 11.53
N TYR A 164 7.96 14.38 11.57
CA TYR A 164 7.91 13.35 10.54
C TYR A 164 6.47 12.84 10.32
N ARG A 165 5.76 12.46 11.38
CA ARG A 165 4.34 12.05 11.29
C ARG A 165 3.47 13.14 10.69
N GLN A 166 3.69 14.41 11.03
CA GLN A 166 2.91 15.51 10.48
C GLN A 166 3.13 15.68 8.96
N ALA A 167 4.36 15.44 8.49
CA ALA A 167 4.71 15.53 7.08
C ALA A 167 4.23 14.31 6.28
N HIS A 168 4.41 13.10 6.81
CA HIS A 168 4.28 11.85 6.06
C HIS A 168 3.07 10.98 6.46
N LEU A 169 2.48 11.25 7.63
CA LEU A 169 1.32 10.51 8.14
C LEU A 169 0.23 11.48 8.61
N PRO A 170 -0.39 12.27 7.71
CA PRO A 170 -1.50 13.15 8.06
C PRO A 170 -2.75 12.32 8.41
N LEU A 171 -2.73 11.72 9.61
CA LEU A 171 -3.81 10.88 10.14
C LEU A 171 -5.08 11.68 10.39
N ALA A 172 -4.98 12.97 10.72
CA ALA A 172 -6.14 13.80 11.02
C ALA A 172 -7.11 13.99 9.82
N PRO A 173 -6.63 14.24 8.57
CA PRO A 173 -7.48 14.14 7.38
C PRO A 173 -8.13 12.77 7.17
N LEU A 174 -7.39 11.68 7.34
CA LEU A 174 -7.92 10.32 7.17
C LEU A 174 -8.97 9.96 8.22
N GLU A 175 -8.71 10.25 9.49
CA GLU A 175 -9.66 10.06 10.59
C GLU A 175 -10.94 10.88 10.38
N ARG A 176 -10.81 12.14 9.95
CA ARG A 176 -11.97 12.98 9.62
C ARG A 176 -12.79 12.37 8.51
N ARG A 177 -12.14 11.88 7.45
CA ARG A 177 -12.81 11.24 6.32
C ARG A 177 -13.48 9.94 6.72
N PHE A 178 -12.83 9.11 7.55
CA PHE A 178 -13.43 7.88 8.06
C PHE A 178 -14.63 8.15 8.96
N ARG A 179 -14.57 9.18 9.81
CA ARG A 179 -15.73 9.61 10.60
C ARG A 179 -16.87 10.09 9.71
N ALA A 180 -16.59 10.82 8.64
CA ALA A 180 -17.60 11.23 7.68
C ALA A 180 -18.25 10.03 6.98
N ILE A 181 -17.46 9.07 6.50
CA ILE A 181 -17.96 7.83 5.89
C ILE A 181 -18.79 7.02 6.89
N LEU A 182 -18.29 6.79 8.11
CA LEU A 182 -19.03 6.07 9.15
C LEU A 182 -20.32 6.76 9.53
N SER A 183 -20.31 8.09 9.66
CA SER A 183 -21.52 8.86 9.96
C SER A 183 -22.53 8.75 8.83
N PHE A 184 -22.10 8.83 7.58
CA PHE A 184 -22.97 8.68 6.41
C PHE A 184 -23.56 7.27 6.30
N LEU A 185 -22.78 6.25 6.66
CA LEU A 185 -23.21 4.86 6.67
C LEU A 185 -24.01 4.48 7.93
N ASP A 186 -24.34 5.43 8.81
CA ASP A 186 -25.01 5.19 10.11
C ASP A 186 -24.27 4.14 10.96
N GLY A 187 -22.94 4.18 10.95
CA GLY A 187 -22.08 3.24 11.67
C GLY A 187 -21.90 1.88 11.00
N ARG A 188 -22.57 1.60 9.86
CA ARG A 188 -22.34 0.38 9.09
C ARG A 188 -20.93 0.36 8.50
N ARG A 189 -20.31 -0.81 8.48
CA ARG A 189 -19.03 -1.05 7.78
C ARG A 189 -19.21 -1.61 6.37
N ALA A 190 -20.33 -2.29 6.12
CA ALA A 190 -20.68 -2.79 4.80
C ALA A 190 -21.36 -1.69 3.97
N PHE A 191 -20.94 -1.58 2.71
CA PHE A 191 -21.43 -0.61 1.74
C PHE A 191 -21.42 -1.16 0.31
N THR A 192 -22.20 -0.55 -0.55
CA THR A 192 -22.44 -0.90 -1.96
C THR A 192 -21.93 0.18 -2.91
N ASP A 193 -21.94 -0.09 -4.21
CA ASP A 193 -21.67 0.92 -5.25
C ASP A 193 -22.53 2.18 -5.12
N ASP A 194 -23.79 2.01 -4.74
CA ASP A 194 -24.75 3.11 -4.65
C ASP A 194 -24.55 3.93 -3.35
N ASP A 195 -24.05 3.33 -2.26
CA ASP A 195 -23.61 4.07 -1.06
C ASP A 195 -22.44 5.03 -1.40
N ILE A 196 -21.47 4.57 -2.20
CA ILE A 196 -20.31 5.39 -2.62
C ILE A 196 -20.77 6.58 -3.47
N LEU A 197 -21.69 6.35 -4.42
CA LEU A 197 -22.26 7.41 -5.24
C LEU A 197 -23.08 8.40 -4.39
N ALA A 198 -23.88 7.91 -3.46
CA ALA A 198 -24.68 8.76 -2.58
C ALA A 198 -23.82 9.62 -1.66
N PHE A 199 -22.74 9.07 -1.09
CA PHE A 199 -21.76 9.82 -0.30
C PHE A 199 -21.11 10.93 -1.14
N TRP A 200 -20.66 10.61 -2.35
CA TRP A 200 -20.06 11.60 -3.24
C TRP A 200 -21.03 12.75 -3.56
N ARG A 201 -22.31 12.45 -3.81
CA ARG A 201 -23.33 13.48 -4.06
C ARG A 201 -23.55 14.40 -2.86
N ALA A 202 -23.56 13.84 -1.65
CA ALA A 202 -23.66 14.64 -0.42
C ALA A 202 -22.50 15.63 -0.31
N GLU A 203 -21.26 15.14 -0.48
CA GLU A 203 -20.05 15.99 -0.44
C GLU A 203 -20.03 17.07 -1.55
N MET A 204 -20.54 16.75 -2.74
CA MET A 204 -20.70 17.74 -3.81
C MET A 204 -21.69 18.84 -3.43
N SER A 205 -22.80 18.48 -2.77
CA SER A 205 -23.85 19.43 -2.34
C SER A 205 -23.42 20.31 -1.16
N GLU A 206 -22.54 19.81 -0.29
CA GLU A 206 -21.97 20.54 0.83
C GLU A 206 -20.84 21.50 0.43
N GLY A 207 -20.43 21.49 -0.84
CA GLY A 207 -19.47 22.44 -1.42
C GLY A 207 -18.00 21.98 -1.40
N GLU A 208 -17.70 20.81 -0.84
CA GLU A 208 -16.34 20.24 -0.83
C GLU A 208 -15.86 19.85 -2.24
N ARG A 209 -16.81 19.52 -3.14
CA ARG A 209 -16.61 19.18 -4.56
C ARG A 209 -15.49 18.14 -4.83
N PRO A 210 -15.39 17.02 -4.08
CA PRO A 210 -14.32 16.05 -4.28
C PRO A 210 -14.48 15.28 -5.60
N GLY A 211 -13.35 14.83 -6.15
CA GLY A 211 -13.32 13.86 -7.25
C GLY A 211 -14.07 12.57 -6.89
N PHE A 212 -14.95 12.06 -7.76
CA PHE A 212 -15.61 10.77 -7.51
C PHE A 212 -14.58 9.64 -7.32
N ARG A 213 -13.52 9.64 -8.13
CA ARG A 213 -12.39 8.72 -7.99
C ARG A 213 -11.73 8.81 -6.61
N THR A 214 -11.53 10.03 -6.12
CA THR A 214 -10.96 10.28 -4.79
C THR A 214 -11.87 9.76 -3.67
N VAL A 215 -13.18 9.95 -3.81
CA VAL A 215 -14.15 9.36 -2.87
C VAL A 215 -14.07 7.83 -2.89
N ALA A 216 -14.05 7.21 -4.07
CA ALA A 216 -13.93 5.75 -4.18
C ALA A 216 -12.62 5.22 -3.54
N GLU A 217 -11.49 5.91 -3.73
CA GLU A 217 -10.21 5.59 -3.05
C GLU A 217 -10.31 5.66 -1.52
N HIS A 218 -11.08 6.62 -0.98
CA HIS A 218 -11.34 6.67 0.46
C HIS A 218 -12.15 5.47 0.94
N PHE A 219 -13.13 5.00 0.17
CA PHE A 219 -13.91 3.80 0.51
C PHE A 219 -13.09 2.52 0.42
N VAL A 220 -12.16 2.41 -0.53
CA VAL A 220 -11.18 1.30 -0.58
C VAL A 220 -10.35 1.29 0.70
N THR A 221 -9.77 2.44 1.07
CA THR A 221 -8.99 2.58 2.32
C THR A 221 -9.84 2.25 3.55
N PHE A 222 -11.10 2.70 3.58
CA PHE A 222 -12.04 2.45 4.68
C PHE A 222 -12.42 0.97 4.82
N GLU A 223 -12.66 0.25 3.73
CA GLU A 223 -12.92 -1.19 3.76
C GLU A 223 -11.71 -1.96 4.27
N ALA A 224 -10.51 -1.67 3.75
CA ALA A 224 -9.28 -2.32 4.20
C ALA A 224 -9.07 -2.13 5.70
N ALA A 225 -9.25 -0.90 6.20
CA ALA A 225 -9.16 -0.61 7.64
C ALA A 225 -10.28 -1.30 8.45
N SER A 226 -11.51 -1.34 7.93
CA SER A 226 -12.65 -1.97 8.59
C SER A 226 -12.51 -3.49 8.70
N ALA A 227 -11.95 -4.14 7.68
CA ALA A 227 -11.65 -5.57 7.68
C ALA A 227 -10.57 -5.91 8.71
N LEU A 228 -9.50 -5.13 8.77
CA LEU A 228 -8.44 -5.27 9.78
C LEU A 228 -9.00 -5.10 11.21
N LEU A 229 -9.83 -4.09 11.43
CA LEU A 229 -10.50 -3.87 12.72
C LEU A 229 -11.54 -4.94 13.05
N GLY A 230 -12.21 -5.51 12.05
CA GLY A 230 -13.15 -6.62 12.21
C GLY A 230 -12.44 -7.88 12.72
N GLY A 231 -11.36 -8.29 12.06
CA GLY A 231 -10.55 -9.43 12.49
C GLY A 231 -9.96 -9.24 13.90
N LEU A 232 -9.50 -8.03 14.24
CA LEU A 232 -9.02 -7.72 15.59
C LEU A 232 -10.15 -7.72 16.64
N ALA A 233 -11.34 -7.22 16.28
CA ALA A 233 -12.49 -7.20 17.19
C ALA A 233 -12.99 -8.62 17.49
N GLU A 234 -13.04 -9.50 16.48
CA GLU A 234 -13.39 -10.92 16.62
C GLU A 234 -12.40 -11.66 17.51
N LEU A 235 -11.09 -11.39 17.37
CA LEU A 235 -10.05 -11.93 18.26
C LEU A 235 -10.16 -11.40 19.70
N SER A 236 -10.68 -10.17 19.88
CA SER A 236 -10.83 -9.53 21.19
C SER A 236 -12.20 -9.74 21.85
N ALA A 237 -13.13 -10.41 21.16
CA ALA A 237 -14.46 -10.66 21.68
C ALA A 237 -14.36 -11.58 22.92
N PRO A 238 -15.01 -11.24 24.04
CA PRO A 238 -14.91 -12.00 25.27
C PRO A 238 -15.78 -13.26 25.18
N ALA A 239 -15.36 -14.24 24.37
CA ALA A 239 -15.66 -15.63 24.63
C ALA A 239 -14.60 -16.15 25.60
N SER A 240 -15.03 -16.79 26.70
CA SER A 240 -14.09 -17.45 27.61
C SER A 240 -13.25 -18.46 26.83
N LEU A 241 -11.96 -18.17 26.68
CA LEU A 241 -10.98 -19.05 26.02
C LEU A 241 -10.91 -20.43 26.70
N ASP A 242 -11.28 -20.48 27.99
CA ASP A 242 -11.38 -21.72 28.78
C ASP A 242 -12.51 -22.66 28.34
N ALA A 243 -13.49 -22.17 27.56
CA ALA A 243 -14.62 -22.97 27.09
C ALA A 243 -14.34 -23.71 25.77
N VAL A 244 -13.17 -23.51 25.17
CA VAL A 244 -12.84 -23.99 23.82
C VAL A 244 -11.58 -24.83 23.85
N GLU A 245 -11.73 -26.15 23.75
CA GLU A 245 -10.61 -27.09 23.63
C GLU A 245 -9.81 -26.79 22.34
N GLY A 246 -8.49 -26.63 22.46
CA GLY A 246 -7.59 -26.26 21.35
C GLY A 246 -7.60 -24.78 20.95
N TRP A 247 -8.00 -23.87 21.86
CA TRP A 247 -8.03 -22.43 21.58
C TRP A 247 -6.65 -21.84 21.23
N GLU A 248 -5.57 -22.39 21.78
CA GLU A 248 -4.18 -21.96 21.52
C GLU A 248 -3.82 -22.14 20.04
N GLU A 249 -4.13 -23.32 19.48
CA GLU A 249 -3.89 -23.65 18.06
C GLU A 249 -4.78 -22.82 17.12
N ARG A 250 -6.01 -22.47 17.53
CA ARG A 250 -6.92 -21.62 16.73
C ARG A 250 -6.55 -20.15 16.79
N LEU A 251 -6.08 -19.67 17.94
CA LEU A 251 -5.57 -18.32 18.09
C LEU A 251 -4.28 -18.17 17.29
N ASP A 252 -3.37 -19.14 17.36
CA ASP A 252 -2.17 -19.18 16.53
C ASP A 252 -2.52 -19.29 15.05
N ALA A 253 -3.51 -20.09 14.64
CA ALA A 253 -3.97 -20.16 13.25
C ALA A 253 -4.63 -18.85 12.78
N SER A 254 -5.46 -18.21 13.61
CA SER A 254 -6.14 -16.96 13.25
C SER A 254 -5.16 -15.77 13.23
N LEU A 255 -4.20 -15.75 14.15
CA LEU A 255 -3.08 -14.81 14.16
C LEU A 255 -2.13 -15.11 13.00
N ALA A 256 -1.92 -16.37 12.63
CA ALA A 256 -1.16 -16.79 11.46
C ALA A 256 -1.89 -16.45 10.15
N ASP A 257 -3.22 -16.45 10.09
CA ASP A 257 -4.01 -16.06 8.90
C ASP A 257 -4.03 -14.54 8.73
N LEU A 258 -4.28 -13.80 9.82
CA LEU A 258 -4.01 -12.36 9.89
C LEU A 258 -2.53 -12.06 9.67
N ALA A 259 -1.64 -13.05 9.91
CA ALA A 259 -0.22 -12.97 9.66
C ALA A 259 0.30 -13.43 8.30
N ALA A 260 -0.47 -14.22 7.58
CA ALA A 260 -0.16 -14.72 6.25
C ALA A 260 -0.82 -13.87 5.17
N ALA A 261 -1.76 -13.00 5.54
CA ALA A 261 -2.19 -11.86 4.73
C ALA A 261 -1.03 -10.85 4.61
N GLU A 262 0.02 -11.20 3.88
CA GLU A 262 0.79 -10.21 3.12
C GLU A 262 -0.24 -9.44 2.28
N PRO A 263 -0.31 -8.09 2.33
CA PRO A 263 -1.07 -7.37 1.33
C PRO A 263 -0.43 -7.72 -0.01
N ALA A 264 -1.08 -8.60 -0.77
CA ALA A 264 -0.58 -9.07 -2.04
C ALA A 264 -0.14 -7.84 -2.85
N GLU A 265 1.11 -7.82 -3.33
CA GLU A 265 1.74 -6.66 -3.99
C GLU A 265 0.72 -5.88 -4.81
N ALA A 266 0.55 -4.58 -4.56
CA ALA A 266 -0.54 -3.81 -5.18
C ALA A 266 -0.48 -3.93 -6.70
N LEU A 267 -1.63 -4.08 -7.37
CA LEU A 267 -1.66 -4.27 -8.83
C LEU A 267 -0.99 -3.12 -9.61
N ALA A 268 -0.97 -1.91 -9.04
CA ALA A 268 -0.24 -0.78 -9.58
C ALA A 268 1.30 -1.00 -9.56
N ALA A 269 1.85 -1.47 -8.44
CA ALA A 269 3.28 -1.78 -8.33
C ALA A 269 3.69 -2.91 -9.29
N LEU A 270 2.83 -3.92 -9.44
CA LEU A 270 3.02 -4.98 -10.42
C LEU A 270 3.06 -4.46 -11.87
N LEU A 271 2.18 -3.52 -12.22
CA LEU A 271 2.19 -2.89 -13.55
C LEU A 271 3.47 -2.10 -13.78
N ASP A 272 3.90 -1.30 -12.80
CA ASP A 272 5.10 -0.47 -12.89
C ASP A 272 6.39 -1.32 -12.94
N GLY A 273 6.40 -2.48 -12.26
CA GLY A 273 7.52 -3.42 -12.22
C GLY A 273 7.70 -4.30 -13.46
N LEU A 274 6.77 -4.27 -14.42
CA LEU A 274 6.89 -5.06 -15.66
C LEU A 274 8.09 -4.59 -16.50
N PRO A 275 8.90 -5.51 -17.06
CA PRO A 275 10.11 -5.17 -17.80
C PRO A 275 9.84 -4.26 -19.00
N GLU A 276 10.82 -3.40 -19.33
CA GLU A 276 10.73 -2.50 -20.49
C GLU A 276 10.70 -3.24 -21.83
N GLY A 277 11.28 -4.46 -21.88
CA GLY A 277 11.33 -5.28 -23.08
C GLY A 277 11.29 -6.79 -22.75
N PRO A 278 10.60 -7.62 -23.54
CA PRO A 278 9.82 -7.30 -24.74
C PRO A 278 8.56 -6.49 -24.39
N LYS A 279 8.01 -5.74 -25.34
CA LYS A 279 6.84 -4.88 -25.11
C LYS A 279 5.54 -5.70 -25.00
N ILE A 280 5.39 -6.42 -23.87
CA ILE A 280 4.25 -7.29 -23.54
C ILE A 280 2.95 -6.47 -23.54
N LEU A 281 2.98 -5.31 -22.90
CA LEU A 281 1.91 -4.32 -22.91
C LEU A 281 2.37 -3.02 -23.58
N THR A 282 1.50 -2.40 -24.36
CA THR A 282 1.69 -1.03 -24.85
C THR A 282 1.46 0.00 -23.73
N GLY A 283 1.89 1.25 -23.95
CA GLY A 283 1.62 2.33 -23.00
C GLY A 283 0.12 2.50 -22.76
N ALA A 284 -0.68 2.51 -23.83
CA ALA A 284 -2.13 2.59 -23.74
C ALA A 284 -2.74 1.41 -22.96
N GLU A 285 -2.30 0.17 -23.23
CA GLU A 285 -2.78 -1.01 -22.50
C GLU A 285 -2.42 -0.96 -21.00
N ARG A 286 -1.23 -0.42 -20.66
CA ARG A 286 -0.82 -0.20 -19.27
C ARG A 286 -1.67 0.87 -18.60
N ASP A 287 -1.89 1.99 -19.28
CA ASP A 287 -2.74 3.08 -18.78
C ASP A 287 -4.18 2.62 -18.58
N ASP A 288 -4.72 1.82 -19.49
CA ASP A 288 -6.06 1.25 -19.40
C ASP A 288 -6.18 0.28 -18.21
N LEU A 289 -5.22 -0.64 -18.05
CA LEU A 289 -5.18 -1.55 -16.89
C LEU A 289 -5.04 -0.77 -15.58
N ALA A 290 -4.15 0.22 -15.53
CA ALA A 290 -3.96 1.07 -14.37
C ALA A 290 -5.26 1.82 -14.01
N GLU A 291 -6.02 2.30 -15.01
CA GLU A 291 -7.31 2.97 -14.78
C GLU A 291 -8.34 2.02 -14.16
N PHE A 292 -8.47 0.78 -14.66
CA PHE A 292 -9.43 -0.18 -14.15
C PHE A 292 -9.04 -0.77 -12.79
N LEU A 293 -7.75 -1.04 -12.56
CA LEU A 293 -7.25 -1.69 -11.35
C LEU A 293 -6.92 -0.71 -10.23
N ARG A 294 -7.02 0.60 -10.48
CA ARG A 294 -6.75 1.67 -9.51
C ARG A 294 -7.49 1.52 -8.19
N LEU A 295 -8.72 1.03 -8.24
CA LEU A 295 -9.60 0.90 -7.09
C LEU A 295 -9.59 -0.52 -6.51
N GLU A 296 -8.51 -1.30 -6.66
CA GLU A 296 -8.41 -2.64 -6.08
C GLU A 296 -8.90 -2.67 -4.61
N PRO A 297 -9.83 -3.57 -4.23
CA PRO A 297 -10.40 -4.70 -4.98
C PRO A 297 -11.77 -4.42 -5.65
N PHE A 298 -12.15 -3.16 -5.87
CA PHE A 298 -13.48 -2.79 -6.36
C PHE A 298 -13.73 -3.19 -7.81
N HIS A 299 -12.70 -3.37 -8.64
CA HIS A 299 -12.85 -3.91 -9.99
C HIS A 299 -13.57 -5.27 -10.03
N ARG A 300 -13.48 -6.06 -8.95
CA ARG A 300 -14.20 -7.34 -8.80
C ARG A 300 -15.41 -7.29 -7.85
N THR A 301 -15.40 -6.41 -6.85
CA THR A 301 -16.45 -6.36 -5.81
C THR A 301 -17.49 -5.26 -6.01
N ARG A 302 -17.12 -4.15 -6.66
CA ARG A 302 -17.93 -2.96 -6.94
C ARG A 302 -17.69 -2.48 -8.39
N PRO A 303 -18.00 -3.32 -9.39
CA PRO A 303 -17.65 -3.03 -10.79
C PRO A 303 -18.32 -1.75 -11.30
N LEU A 304 -19.49 -1.38 -10.78
CA LEU A 304 -20.18 -0.15 -11.20
C LEU A 304 -19.42 1.11 -10.73
N THR A 305 -18.83 1.08 -9.54
CA THR A 305 -17.96 2.15 -9.02
C THR A 305 -16.70 2.28 -9.86
N THR A 306 -16.09 1.16 -10.27
CA THR A 306 -14.97 1.16 -11.21
C THR A 306 -15.35 1.80 -12.54
N LEU A 307 -16.51 1.43 -13.12
CA LEU A 307 -17.02 2.02 -14.36
C LEU A 307 -17.32 3.52 -14.21
N ARG A 308 -17.93 3.95 -13.11
CA ARG A 308 -18.17 5.37 -12.78
C ARG A 308 -16.85 6.15 -12.69
N ALA A 309 -15.84 5.60 -12.03
CA ALA A 309 -14.54 6.26 -11.84
C ALA A 309 -13.73 6.37 -13.13
N ALA A 310 -13.83 5.38 -14.03
CA ALA A 310 -13.21 5.42 -15.36
C ALA A 310 -13.94 6.41 -16.28
N SER A 311 -15.28 6.32 -16.35
CA SER A 311 -16.10 7.14 -17.25
C SER A 311 -16.14 8.62 -16.84
N PHE A 312 -16.58 8.94 -15.62
CA PHE A 312 -16.84 10.32 -15.19
C PHE A 312 -15.64 10.98 -14.53
N GLY A 313 -14.63 10.21 -14.09
CA GLY A 313 -13.41 10.77 -13.51
C GLY A 313 -12.63 11.66 -14.48
N ARG A 314 -12.70 11.38 -15.79
CA ARG A 314 -12.09 12.21 -16.84
C ARG A 314 -12.84 13.54 -17.01
N VAL A 315 -14.18 13.51 -17.03
CA VAL A 315 -15.04 14.70 -17.10
C VAL A 315 -14.74 15.66 -15.94
N GLN A 316 -14.72 15.13 -14.72
CA GLN A 316 -14.47 15.92 -13.52
C GLN A 316 -13.05 16.49 -13.47
N SER A 317 -12.06 15.72 -13.92
CA SER A 317 -10.69 16.21 -14.07
C SER A 317 -10.60 17.36 -15.09
N GLY A 318 -11.38 17.27 -16.17
CA GLY A 318 -11.55 18.34 -17.17
C GLY A 318 -12.15 19.61 -16.58
N LEU A 319 -13.21 19.49 -15.78
CA LEU A 319 -13.83 20.60 -15.05
C LEU A 319 -12.82 21.28 -14.11
N ALA A 320 -12.13 20.52 -13.26
CA ALA A 320 -11.14 21.04 -12.33
C ALA A 320 -9.94 21.70 -13.03
N ASN A 321 -9.50 21.16 -14.17
CA ASN A 321 -8.43 21.75 -14.96
C ASN A 321 -8.85 23.08 -15.61
N ARG A 322 -10.08 23.15 -16.13
CA ARG A 322 -10.59 24.37 -16.75
C ARG A 322 -10.75 25.49 -15.73
N LEU A 323 -11.27 25.20 -14.54
CA LEU A 323 -11.36 26.15 -13.43
C LEU A 323 -9.99 26.70 -13.00
N ARG A 324 -8.95 25.86 -13.03
CA ARG A 324 -7.59 26.26 -12.62
C ARG A 324 -6.81 27.04 -13.68
N ARG A 325 -6.95 26.68 -14.97
CA ARG A 325 -6.10 27.21 -16.05
C ARG A 325 -6.81 28.17 -17.01
N GLY A 326 -8.13 28.31 -16.91
CA GLY A 326 -8.93 29.26 -17.67
C GLY A 326 -8.98 29.04 -19.19
N SER A 327 -8.34 28.01 -19.75
CA SER A 327 -8.27 27.81 -21.20
C SER A 327 -8.08 26.33 -21.61
N GLY A 328 -8.60 25.97 -22.79
CA GLY A 328 -8.51 24.65 -23.41
C GLY A 328 -9.77 23.76 -23.23
N GLY A 329 -10.24 23.15 -24.34
CA GLY A 329 -11.35 22.19 -24.37
C GLY A 329 -12.76 22.77 -24.14
N PRO A 330 -13.80 21.90 -24.03
CA PRO A 330 -15.19 22.29 -23.79
C PRO A 330 -15.37 23.19 -22.55
N SER A 331 -16.37 24.06 -22.62
CA SER A 331 -16.80 24.96 -21.54
C SER A 331 -17.28 24.18 -20.30
N ILE A 332 -17.40 24.88 -19.16
CA ILE A 332 -17.97 24.29 -17.93
C ILE A 332 -19.38 23.79 -18.19
N ALA A 333 -20.21 24.60 -18.85
CA ALA A 333 -21.57 24.22 -19.25
C ALA A 333 -21.60 22.94 -20.10
N GLU A 334 -20.75 22.82 -21.11
CA GLU A 334 -20.69 21.61 -21.95
C GLU A 334 -20.21 20.37 -21.17
N ARG A 335 -19.23 20.52 -20.28
CA ARG A 335 -18.71 19.39 -19.49
C ARG A 335 -19.68 18.93 -18.42
N THR A 336 -20.48 19.83 -17.84
CA THR A 336 -21.52 19.46 -16.87
C THR A 336 -22.58 18.54 -17.48
N ALA A 337 -22.75 18.50 -18.82
CA ALA A 337 -23.64 17.55 -19.49
C ALA A 337 -23.06 16.13 -19.59
N CYS A 338 -21.79 15.91 -19.24
CA CYS A 338 -21.10 14.63 -19.31
C CYS A 338 -21.13 13.98 -20.72
N ALA A 339 -21.23 14.77 -21.80
CA ALA A 339 -21.33 14.24 -23.16
C ALA A 339 -20.06 13.52 -23.64
N GLU A 340 -18.90 13.88 -23.08
CA GLU A 340 -17.60 13.27 -23.38
C GLU A 340 -17.30 12.01 -22.53
N ALA A 341 -18.21 11.61 -21.64
CA ALA A 341 -18.04 10.44 -20.80
C ALA A 341 -18.07 9.15 -21.65
N GLU A 342 -17.06 8.30 -21.50
CA GLU A 342 -16.99 7.00 -22.17
C GLU A 342 -18.11 6.08 -21.65
N THR A 343 -18.83 5.40 -22.55
CA THR A 343 -19.99 4.59 -22.15
C THR A 343 -19.56 3.30 -21.46
N TYR A 344 -20.42 2.74 -20.60
CA TYR A 344 -20.12 1.48 -19.92
C TYR A 344 -19.93 0.29 -20.86
N PRO A 345 -20.68 0.13 -21.97
CA PRO A 345 -20.38 -0.89 -22.97
C PRO A 345 -19.01 -0.71 -23.64
N ALA A 346 -18.58 0.52 -23.89
CA ALA A 346 -17.25 0.77 -24.46
C ALA A 346 -16.13 0.38 -23.47
N LEU A 347 -16.32 0.72 -22.19
CA LEU A 347 -15.41 0.29 -21.12
C LEU A 347 -15.38 -1.24 -20.96
N ALA A 348 -16.53 -1.91 -21.06
CA ALA A 348 -16.62 -3.37 -21.02
C ALA A 348 -15.84 -4.01 -22.18
N ALA A 349 -16.04 -3.53 -23.40
CA ALA A 349 -15.30 -4.00 -24.58
C ALA A 349 -13.78 -3.75 -24.44
N ARG A 350 -13.38 -2.63 -23.85
CA ARG A 350 -11.96 -2.33 -23.55
C ARG A 350 -11.38 -3.32 -22.52
N ALA A 351 -12.13 -3.63 -21.45
CA ALA A 351 -11.74 -4.64 -20.48
C ALA A 351 -11.61 -6.05 -21.11
N GLU A 352 -12.57 -6.46 -21.93
CA GLU A 352 -12.52 -7.74 -22.67
C GLU A 352 -11.30 -7.82 -23.60
N ALA A 353 -11.00 -6.75 -24.33
CA ALA A 353 -9.84 -6.68 -25.21
C ALA A 353 -8.52 -6.83 -24.43
N LEU A 354 -8.42 -6.21 -23.25
CA LEU A 354 -7.26 -6.37 -22.35
C LEU A 354 -7.13 -7.80 -21.84
N THR A 355 -8.22 -8.43 -21.42
CA THR A 355 -8.23 -9.84 -21.00
C THR A 355 -7.77 -10.75 -22.13
N ALA A 356 -8.33 -10.59 -23.33
CA ALA A 356 -7.95 -11.39 -24.50
C ALA A 356 -6.47 -11.21 -24.87
N HIS A 357 -5.94 -9.99 -24.74
CA HIS A 357 -4.52 -9.71 -24.94
C HIS A 357 -3.64 -10.38 -23.88
N LEU A 358 -3.99 -10.27 -22.60
CA LEU A 358 -3.24 -10.91 -21.51
C LEU A 358 -3.25 -12.45 -21.65
N ASP A 359 -4.37 -13.05 -22.02
CA ASP A 359 -4.47 -14.49 -22.30
C ASP A 359 -3.62 -14.91 -23.51
N ARG A 360 -3.52 -14.06 -24.53
CA ARG A 360 -2.60 -14.26 -25.65
C ARG A 360 -1.14 -14.22 -25.19
N MET A 361 -0.78 -13.25 -24.34
CA MET A 361 0.58 -13.13 -23.80
C MET A 361 0.94 -14.32 -22.91
N LEU A 362 0.02 -14.81 -22.07
CA LEU A 362 0.25 -16.01 -21.26
C LEU A 362 0.46 -17.28 -22.11
N ARG A 363 -0.31 -17.44 -23.19
CA ARG A 363 -0.10 -18.57 -24.13
C ARG A 363 1.27 -18.51 -24.79
N ILE A 364 1.72 -17.32 -25.18
CA ILE A 364 3.08 -17.12 -25.71
C ILE A 364 4.12 -17.45 -24.64
N ALA A 365 3.96 -16.96 -23.40
CA ALA A 365 4.86 -17.25 -22.29
C ALA A 365 4.99 -18.76 -22.03
N ALA A 366 3.86 -19.47 -21.99
CA ALA A 366 3.82 -20.92 -21.82
C ALA A 366 4.56 -21.65 -22.95
N ALA A 367 4.36 -21.22 -24.20
CA ALA A 367 4.98 -21.86 -25.35
C ALA A 367 6.48 -21.54 -25.51
N LEU A 368 6.96 -20.45 -24.93
CA LEU A 368 8.40 -20.16 -24.82
C LEU A 368 9.09 -20.98 -23.72
N ARG A 369 8.35 -21.40 -22.69
CA ARG A 369 8.87 -22.17 -21.55
C ARG A 369 8.90 -23.67 -21.80
N VAL A 370 7.91 -24.20 -22.54
CA VAL A 370 7.77 -25.63 -22.80
C VAL A 370 8.47 -25.99 -24.11
N PRO A 371 9.48 -26.88 -24.10
CA PRO A 371 10.11 -27.37 -25.33
C PRO A 371 9.09 -28.03 -26.27
N ALA A 372 9.23 -27.82 -27.57
CA ALA A 372 8.31 -28.36 -28.58
C ALA A 372 8.30 -29.90 -28.64
N ASP A 373 9.36 -30.53 -28.16
CA ASP A 373 9.62 -31.96 -28.09
C ASP A 373 9.44 -32.53 -26.67
N ALA A 374 8.85 -31.79 -25.74
CA ALA A 374 8.65 -32.27 -24.38
C ALA A 374 7.81 -33.57 -24.35
N ASP A 375 8.41 -34.62 -23.78
CA ASP A 375 7.79 -35.93 -23.63
C ASP A 375 6.53 -35.87 -22.76
N GLY A 376 5.51 -36.65 -23.13
CA GLY A 376 4.27 -36.77 -22.34
C GLY A 376 3.20 -35.70 -22.61
N LEU A 377 3.40 -34.80 -23.57
CA LEU A 377 2.36 -33.84 -23.98
C LEU A 377 1.29 -34.50 -24.87
N ALA A 378 0.03 -34.32 -24.47
CA ALA A 378 -1.13 -34.66 -25.29
C ALA A 378 -1.06 -33.94 -26.66
N PRO A 379 -1.53 -34.57 -27.76
CA PRO A 379 -1.51 -33.96 -29.09
C PRO A 379 -2.11 -32.55 -29.14
N GLU A 380 -3.23 -32.34 -28.45
CA GLU A 380 -3.95 -31.07 -28.41
C GLU A 380 -3.12 -29.96 -27.74
N MET A 381 -2.35 -30.31 -26.71
CA MET A 381 -1.46 -29.37 -26.04
C MET A 381 -0.28 -28.99 -26.93
N ARG A 382 0.29 -29.95 -27.68
CA ARG A 382 1.36 -29.68 -28.65
C ARG A 382 0.89 -28.72 -29.75
N ASP A 383 -0.30 -28.95 -30.29
CA ASP A 383 -0.88 -28.07 -31.31
C ASP A 383 -1.15 -26.66 -30.76
N ALA A 384 -1.64 -26.54 -29.53
CA ALA A 384 -1.86 -25.26 -28.87
C ALA A 384 -0.56 -24.46 -28.64
N LEU A 385 0.50 -25.11 -28.16
CA LEU A 385 1.81 -24.47 -27.96
C LEU A 385 2.45 -24.07 -29.29
N ALA A 386 2.36 -24.92 -30.31
CA ALA A 386 2.84 -24.60 -31.66
C ALA A 386 2.10 -23.38 -32.26
N ALA A 387 0.78 -23.31 -32.07
CA ALA A 387 -0.03 -22.17 -32.50
C ALA A 387 0.38 -20.88 -31.75
N ALA A 388 0.63 -20.94 -30.45
CA ALA A 388 1.09 -19.80 -29.66
C ALA A 388 2.50 -19.30 -30.07
N LEU A 389 3.42 -20.21 -30.38
CA LEU A 389 4.73 -19.86 -30.95
C LEU A 389 4.62 -19.23 -32.35
N ALA A 390 3.71 -19.73 -33.18
CA ALA A 390 3.44 -19.11 -34.48
C ALA A 390 2.84 -17.70 -34.31
N ASP A 391 2.03 -17.52 -33.27
CA ASP A 391 1.37 -16.26 -32.95
C ASP A 391 2.36 -15.21 -32.42
N SER A 392 3.38 -15.60 -31.65
CA SER A 392 4.43 -14.68 -31.19
C SER A 392 5.14 -13.99 -32.36
N ARG A 393 5.37 -14.71 -33.47
CA ARG A 393 5.95 -14.17 -34.71
C ARG A 393 5.05 -13.17 -35.44
N ARG A 394 3.74 -13.17 -35.15
CA ARG A 394 2.77 -12.23 -35.71
C ARG A 394 2.68 -10.94 -34.90
N VAL A 395 3.20 -10.93 -33.67
CA VAL A 395 3.22 -9.74 -32.82
C VAL A 395 4.31 -8.79 -33.31
N ARG A 396 3.90 -7.71 -33.98
CA ARG A 396 4.80 -6.65 -34.46
C ARG A 396 5.08 -5.63 -33.35
N ARG A 397 5.72 -6.06 -32.26
CA ARG A 397 6.09 -5.20 -31.11
C ARG A 397 7.60 -5.24 -30.88
N ALA A 398 8.14 -4.18 -30.29
CA ALA A 398 9.57 -4.12 -29.96
C ALA A 398 9.98 -5.26 -29.01
N GLY A 399 11.06 -5.97 -29.35
CA GLY A 399 11.58 -7.09 -28.57
C GLY A 399 10.96 -8.46 -28.88
N PHE A 400 10.02 -8.55 -29.82
CA PHE A 400 9.46 -9.83 -30.30
C PHE A 400 10.25 -10.45 -31.47
N ASP A 401 11.29 -9.77 -31.93
CA ASP A 401 12.19 -10.15 -33.02
C ASP A 401 13.40 -10.98 -32.56
N ASP A 402 13.78 -10.88 -31.28
CA ASP A 402 14.86 -11.65 -30.66
C ASP A 402 14.30 -12.75 -29.73
N PRO A 403 14.36 -14.05 -30.11
CA PRO A 403 13.82 -15.14 -29.31
C PRO A 403 14.41 -15.26 -27.90
N ALA A 404 15.70 -14.95 -27.72
CA ALA A 404 16.37 -15.07 -26.42
C ALA A 404 15.91 -13.95 -25.47
N ARG A 405 15.85 -12.71 -25.98
CA ARG A 405 15.32 -11.56 -25.23
C ARG A 405 13.82 -11.72 -24.93
N LEU A 406 13.07 -12.28 -25.88
CA LEU A 406 11.66 -12.58 -25.73
C LEU A 406 11.43 -13.56 -24.58
N ALA A 407 12.14 -14.71 -24.58
CA ALA A 407 12.04 -15.71 -23.52
C ALA A 407 12.44 -15.14 -22.15
N ALA A 408 13.57 -14.41 -22.08
CA ALA A 408 14.05 -13.82 -20.83
C ALA A 408 13.07 -12.81 -20.23
N GLY A 409 12.52 -11.92 -21.06
CA GLY A 409 11.60 -10.90 -20.56
C GLY A 409 10.20 -11.44 -20.23
N PHE A 410 9.72 -12.49 -20.92
CA PHE A 410 8.52 -13.21 -20.47
C PHE A 410 8.75 -13.96 -19.15
N ALA A 411 9.93 -14.57 -18.96
CA ALA A 411 10.29 -15.20 -17.69
C ALA A 411 10.35 -14.18 -16.53
N ALA A 412 10.90 -12.99 -16.77
CA ALA A 412 10.94 -11.90 -15.78
C ALA A 412 9.54 -11.34 -15.45
N ALA A 413 8.59 -11.41 -16.38
CA ALA A 413 7.24 -10.89 -16.21
C ALA A 413 6.21 -11.95 -15.76
N ASP A 414 6.58 -13.22 -15.63
CA ASP A 414 5.64 -14.35 -15.56
C ASP A 414 4.63 -14.23 -14.41
N ALA A 415 5.12 -14.01 -13.19
CA ALA A 415 4.27 -13.86 -12.00
C ALA A 415 3.33 -12.65 -12.10
N ALA A 416 3.85 -11.52 -12.56
CA ALA A 416 3.06 -10.30 -12.75
C ALA A 416 2.00 -10.48 -13.84
N LEU A 417 2.37 -11.10 -14.97
CA LEU A 417 1.47 -11.34 -16.09
C LEU A 417 0.32 -12.29 -15.72
N LEU A 418 0.62 -13.37 -14.98
CA LEU A 418 -0.40 -14.28 -14.46
C LEU A 418 -1.40 -13.56 -13.55
N ARG A 419 -0.89 -12.75 -12.61
CA ARG A 419 -1.75 -12.03 -11.67
C ARG A 419 -2.59 -10.94 -12.35
N LEU A 420 -2.00 -10.20 -13.30
CA LEU A 420 -2.73 -9.20 -14.08
C LEU A 420 -3.80 -9.84 -14.97
N ALA A 421 -3.52 -10.96 -15.61
CA ALA A 421 -4.49 -11.71 -16.40
C ALA A 421 -5.65 -12.21 -15.54
N GLU A 422 -5.36 -12.74 -14.35
CA GLU A 422 -6.38 -13.17 -13.41
C GLU A 422 -7.29 -12.02 -12.98
N GLU A 423 -6.73 -10.89 -12.56
CA GLU A 423 -7.51 -9.75 -12.08
C GLU A 423 -8.27 -9.03 -13.22
N ALA A 424 -7.70 -8.95 -14.43
CA ALA A 424 -8.43 -8.49 -15.62
C ALA A 424 -9.60 -9.43 -15.96
N GLY A 425 -9.40 -10.74 -15.88
CA GLY A 425 -10.48 -11.72 -16.07
C GLY A 425 -11.57 -11.63 -14.97
N ARG A 426 -11.19 -11.35 -13.72
CA ARG A 426 -12.14 -11.10 -12.63
C ARG A 426 -12.96 -9.83 -12.87
N LEU A 427 -12.33 -8.76 -13.36
CA LEU A 427 -13.02 -7.54 -13.78
C LEU A 427 -14.04 -7.82 -14.89
N ALA A 428 -13.64 -8.48 -15.98
CA ALA A 428 -14.53 -8.80 -17.09
C ALA A 428 -15.76 -9.61 -16.62
N ARG A 429 -15.53 -10.65 -15.81
CA ARG A 429 -16.63 -11.45 -15.21
C ARG A 429 -17.54 -10.64 -14.29
N ALA A 430 -16.98 -9.69 -13.52
CA ALA A 430 -17.75 -8.82 -12.66
C ALA A 430 -18.62 -7.84 -13.46
N ILE A 431 -18.09 -7.29 -14.56
CA ILE A 431 -18.86 -6.46 -15.50
C ILE A 431 -19.97 -7.27 -16.17
N ASP A 432 -19.69 -8.48 -16.64
CA ASP A 432 -20.71 -9.37 -17.22
C ASP A 432 -21.82 -9.69 -16.21
N SER A 433 -21.44 -9.95 -14.96
CA SER A 433 -22.41 -10.20 -13.90
C SER A 433 -23.26 -8.98 -13.59
N LEU A 434 -22.65 -7.79 -13.56
CA LEU A 434 -23.37 -6.54 -13.44
C LEU A 434 -24.35 -6.37 -14.61
N ALA A 435 -23.92 -6.59 -15.84
CA ALA A 435 -24.72 -6.40 -17.06
C ALA A 435 -25.99 -7.27 -17.09
N ARG A 436 -25.94 -8.47 -16.49
CA ARG A 436 -27.12 -9.36 -16.35
C ARG A 436 -28.21 -8.80 -15.46
N HIS A 437 -27.85 -8.02 -14.44
CA HIS A 437 -28.79 -7.46 -13.46
C HIS A 437 -29.10 -5.99 -13.72
N ARG A 438 -28.15 -5.27 -14.33
CA ARG A 438 -28.20 -3.85 -14.62
C ARG A 438 -27.59 -3.63 -16.01
N PRO A 439 -28.41 -3.62 -17.09
CA PRO A 439 -27.91 -3.44 -18.45
C PRO A 439 -27.04 -2.18 -18.56
N LEU A 440 -25.86 -2.32 -19.16
CA LEU A 440 -24.81 -1.30 -19.09
C LEU A 440 -25.22 0.05 -19.70
N ASP A 441 -25.97 0.04 -20.81
CA ASP A 441 -26.50 1.27 -21.42
C ASP A 441 -27.46 2.02 -20.50
N ALA A 442 -28.38 1.29 -19.86
CA ALA A 442 -29.35 1.86 -18.95
C ALA A 442 -28.67 2.38 -17.67
N ALA A 443 -27.69 1.63 -17.15
CA ALA A 443 -26.87 2.05 -16.02
C ALA A 443 -26.08 3.33 -16.34
N PHE A 444 -25.43 3.37 -17.51
CA PHE A 444 -24.69 4.55 -17.96
C PHE A 444 -25.59 5.77 -18.12
N ALA A 445 -26.76 5.62 -18.76
CA ALA A 445 -27.70 6.72 -18.94
C ALA A 445 -28.17 7.29 -17.59
N ALA A 446 -28.56 6.42 -16.66
CA ALA A 446 -28.99 6.83 -15.32
C ALA A 446 -27.85 7.54 -14.55
N ASP A 447 -26.64 6.98 -14.56
CA ASP A 447 -25.50 7.58 -13.88
C ASP A 447 -25.08 8.90 -14.55
N ARG A 448 -25.08 8.98 -15.89
CA ARG A 448 -24.80 10.23 -16.62
C ARG A 448 -25.74 11.35 -16.18
N ASP A 449 -27.04 11.07 -16.05
CA ASP A 449 -28.02 12.06 -15.61
C ASP A 449 -27.83 12.46 -14.13
N VAL A 450 -27.33 11.55 -13.29
CA VAL A 450 -26.95 11.85 -11.90
C VAL A 450 -25.70 12.73 -11.84
N PHE A 451 -24.62 12.34 -12.52
CA PHE A 451 -23.38 13.11 -12.58
C PHE A 451 -23.61 14.48 -13.19
N ALA A 452 -24.38 14.56 -14.28
CA ALA A 452 -24.64 15.81 -14.97
C ALA A 452 -25.40 16.80 -14.09
N ARG A 453 -26.47 16.36 -13.42
CA ARG A 453 -27.19 17.21 -12.45
C ARG A 453 -26.29 17.65 -11.30
N THR A 454 -25.53 16.72 -10.73
CA THR A 454 -24.64 17.01 -9.59
C THR A 454 -23.56 18.02 -9.99
N PHE A 455 -22.99 17.92 -11.19
CA PHE A 455 -22.05 18.90 -11.71
C PHE A 455 -22.70 20.24 -12.02
N ALA A 456 -23.87 20.25 -12.67
CA ALA A 456 -24.59 21.48 -12.98
C ALA A 456 -24.96 22.27 -11.71
N GLU A 457 -25.42 21.58 -10.67
CA GLU A 457 -25.72 22.18 -9.36
C GLU A 457 -24.44 22.69 -8.68
N ALA A 458 -23.39 21.85 -8.64
CA ALA A 458 -22.15 22.21 -7.96
C ALA A 458 -21.40 23.34 -8.65
N TYR A 459 -21.45 23.47 -9.97
CA TYR A 459 -20.70 24.47 -10.76
C TYR A 459 -21.60 25.55 -11.38
N ALA A 460 -22.82 25.74 -10.88
CA ALA A 460 -23.81 26.67 -11.45
C ALA A 460 -23.30 28.12 -11.55
N ALA A 461 -22.54 28.57 -10.53
CA ALA A 461 -22.01 29.93 -10.49
C ALA A 461 -20.93 30.16 -11.56
N GLU A 462 -20.13 29.13 -11.85
CA GLU A 462 -19.03 29.18 -12.82
C GLU A 462 -19.49 28.87 -14.24
N ALA A 463 -20.67 28.27 -14.43
CA ALA A 463 -21.25 28.00 -15.75
C ALA A 463 -21.90 29.25 -16.39
N GLY A 464 -22.27 30.24 -15.57
CA GLY A 464 -22.87 31.51 -16.02
C GLY A 464 -21.90 32.69 -16.13
N ALA A 465 -20.63 32.49 -15.76
CA ALA A 465 -19.54 33.46 -15.86
C ALA A 465 -18.68 33.17 -17.10
#